data_AF-A0AAQ0JL77-F1
#
_entry.id   AF-A0AAQ0JL77-F1
#
_cell.length_a   1.000
_cell.length_b   1.000
_cell.length_c   1.000
_cell.angle_alpha   90.00
_cell.angle_beta   90.00
_cell.angle_gamma   90.00
#
_symmetry.space_group_name_H-M   'P 1'
#
loop_
_entity.id
_entity.type
_entity.pdbx_description
1 polymer ?
#
loop_
_entity_poly.entity_id
_entity_poly.type
_entity_poly.pdbx_seq_one_letter_code
_entity_poly.pdbx_strand_id
1 'polypeptide(L)'
;MAPAMRPAAFLLAALCCAASAHASQIPSDAASVGTYFSYDNAAADATVDLIEQAQRRVLLAGYTHVPPAVASALRAARSRGIEVRVVLVRSPHAGRYSGAGYLKSSGIDVAIESRHGDPAPRFVIVDDSVALTTLSEGAAAHAETVNVFQRAPELAQSYAQSFWRLYRQAGGL
;
A
#
# COMPACT_ATOMS: atom_id res chain seq x y z
N MET A 1 36.75 33.16 57.90
CA MET A 1 36.51 33.57 56.49
C MET A 1 36.90 32.40 55.60
N ALA A 2 35.91 31.64 55.11
CA ALA A 2 36.10 30.50 54.20
C ALA A 2 35.85 30.94 52.74
N PRO A 3 36.56 30.41 51.74
CA PRO A 3 36.45 30.87 50.36
C PRO A 3 35.21 30.29 49.66
N ALA A 4 34.60 31.11 48.79
CA ALA A 4 33.44 30.77 48.00
C ALA A 4 33.76 29.72 46.92
N MET A 5 33.04 28.60 46.95
CA MET A 5 33.05 27.58 45.90
C MET A 5 32.16 28.05 44.73
N ARG A 6 32.73 28.09 43.51
CA ARG A 6 32.02 28.42 42.26
C ARG A 6 31.17 27.22 41.84
N PRO A 7 29.90 27.38 41.41
CA PRO A 7 29.14 26.27 40.88
C PRO A 7 29.65 25.92 39.48
N ALA A 8 30.20 24.71 39.33
CA ALA A 8 30.50 24.13 38.03
C ALA A 8 29.18 23.72 37.35
N ALA A 9 28.77 24.48 36.34
CA ALA A 9 27.64 24.12 35.49
C ALA A 9 28.06 22.97 34.56
N PHE A 10 27.58 21.76 34.84
CA PHE A 10 27.65 20.64 33.91
C PHE A 10 26.63 20.88 32.79
N LEU A 11 27.11 21.31 31.62
CA LEU A 11 26.33 21.35 30.39
C LEU A 11 26.24 19.93 29.81
N LEU A 12 25.12 19.26 30.02
CA LEU A 12 24.79 18.03 29.32
C LEU A 12 24.49 18.39 27.86
N ALA A 13 25.44 18.15 26.95
CA ALA A 13 25.18 18.22 25.52
C ALA A 13 24.35 17.00 25.11
N ALA A 14 23.02 17.17 25.03
CA ALA A 14 22.15 16.18 24.42
C ALA A 14 22.48 16.10 22.93
N LEU A 15 23.22 15.06 22.53
CA LEU A 15 23.45 14.73 21.14
C LEU A 15 22.10 14.25 20.55
N CYS A 16 21.30 15.19 20.06
CA CYS A 16 20.16 14.88 19.23
C CYS A 16 20.69 14.30 17.92
N CYS A 17 20.89 12.97 17.87
CA CYS A 17 21.02 12.24 16.62
C CYS A 17 19.68 12.35 15.90
N ALA A 18 19.48 13.44 15.15
CA ALA A 18 18.45 13.49 14.14
C ALA A 18 18.84 12.42 13.11
N ALA A 19 18.19 11.26 13.19
CA ALA A 19 18.30 10.24 12.17
C ALA A 19 17.72 10.84 10.89
N SER A 20 18.57 11.41 10.05
CA SER A 20 18.18 11.85 8.72
C SER A 20 17.74 10.61 7.94
N ALA A 21 16.43 10.46 7.76
CA ALA A 21 15.86 9.42 6.92
C ALA A 21 16.31 9.66 5.48
N HIS A 22 17.42 9.06 5.08
CA HIS A 22 17.88 9.06 3.70
C HIS A 22 17.10 8.00 2.94
N ALA A 23 16.62 8.36 1.75
CA ALA A 23 16.13 7.37 0.80
C ALA A 23 17.31 6.44 0.44
N SER A 24 17.22 5.19 0.87
CA SER A 24 18.19 4.16 0.51
C SER A 24 17.61 3.32 -0.62
N GLN A 25 18.47 2.91 -1.56
CA GLN A 25 18.06 2.02 -2.63
C GLN A 25 17.78 0.63 -2.07
N ILE A 26 16.74 -0.03 -2.58
CA ILE A 26 16.46 -1.42 -2.29
C ILE A 26 17.19 -2.25 -3.37
N PRO A 27 18.24 -3.02 -3.02
CA PRO A 27 18.88 -3.92 -3.96
C PRO A 27 17.86 -4.94 -4.45
N SER A 28 17.94 -5.29 -5.73
CA SER A 28 17.03 -6.27 -6.31
C SER A 28 17.72 -6.97 -7.48
N ASP A 29 18.49 -8.00 -7.16
CA ASP A 29 19.24 -8.77 -8.16
C ASP A 29 18.33 -9.73 -8.94
N ALA A 30 17.15 -10.05 -8.42
CA ALA A 30 16.26 -11.06 -8.97
C ALA A 30 14.93 -10.53 -9.53
N ALA A 31 14.54 -9.27 -9.26
CA ALA A 31 13.23 -8.81 -9.69
C ALA A 31 13.12 -8.63 -11.20
N SER A 32 11.95 -8.93 -11.73
CA SER A 32 11.54 -8.55 -13.09
C SER A 32 10.51 -7.43 -13.02
N VAL A 33 10.65 -6.44 -13.90
CA VAL A 33 9.79 -5.26 -13.95
C VAL A 33 9.01 -5.23 -15.25
N GLY A 34 7.72 -4.92 -15.17
CA GLY A 34 6.85 -4.67 -16.31
C GLY A 34 5.98 -3.44 -16.07
N THR A 35 5.65 -2.72 -17.14
CA THR A 35 4.75 -1.57 -17.10
C THR A 35 3.62 -1.80 -18.09
N TYR A 36 2.39 -1.58 -17.65
CA TYR A 36 1.18 -1.84 -18.40
C TYR A 36 0.29 -0.60 -18.41
N PHE A 37 -0.31 -0.31 -19.56
CA PHE A 37 -1.10 0.89 -19.75
C PHE A 37 -2.54 0.54 -20.10
N SER A 38 -3.48 1.32 -19.57
CA SER A 38 -4.92 1.11 -19.76
C SER A 38 -5.39 1.27 -21.21
N TYR A 39 -4.72 2.10 -22.03
CA TYR A 39 -5.06 2.23 -23.45
C TYR A 39 -4.68 0.99 -24.28
N ASP A 40 -3.84 0.11 -23.74
CA ASP A 40 -3.53 -1.20 -24.32
C ASP A 40 -4.46 -2.31 -23.78
N ASN A 41 -5.48 -1.95 -22.99
CA ASN A 41 -6.33 -2.85 -22.18
C ASN A 41 -5.56 -3.73 -21.17
N ALA A 42 -4.25 -3.56 -20.99
CA ALA A 42 -3.41 -4.50 -20.23
C ALA A 42 -3.30 -4.19 -18.73
N ALA A 43 -3.63 -2.98 -18.28
CA ALA A 43 -3.41 -2.55 -16.90
C ALA A 43 -4.25 -3.33 -15.87
N ALA A 44 -5.55 -3.51 -16.13
CA ALA A 44 -6.44 -4.27 -15.26
C ALA A 44 -6.05 -5.76 -15.24
N ASP A 45 -5.71 -6.30 -16.41
CA ASP A 45 -5.31 -7.70 -16.59
C ASP A 45 -4.05 -8.02 -15.80
N ALA A 46 -3.02 -7.17 -15.86
CA ALA A 46 -1.78 -7.39 -15.12
C ALA A 46 -1.97 -7.47 -13.58
N THR A 47 -2.91 -6.69 -13.03
CA THR A 47 -3.24 -6.74 -11.60
C THR A 47 -4.00 -8.03 -11.26
N VAL A 48 -4.95 -8.44 -12.11
CA VAL A 48 -5.72 -9.67 -11.94
C VAL A 48 -4.81 -10.90 -12.01
N ASP A 49 -3.99 -11.00 -13.05
CA ASP A 49 -3.04 -12.10 -13.26
C ASP A 49 -2.11 -12.27 -12.06
N LEU A 50 -1.63 -11.16 -11.51
CA LEU A 50 -0.78 -11.20 -10.32
C LEU A 50 -1.52 -11.79 -9.11
N ILE A 51 -2.77 -11.37 -8.85
CA ILE A 51 -3.59 -11.87 -7.74
C ILE A 51 -3.94 -13.35 -7.92
N GLU A 52 -4.18 -13.80 -9.15
CA GLU A 52 -4.49 -15.19 -9.45
C GLU A 52 -3.32 -16.13 -9.12
N GLN A 53 -2.09 -15.65 -9.25
CA GLN A 53 -0.88 -16.41 -8.94
C GLN A 53 -0.54 -16.46 -7.43
N ALA A 54 -1.27 -15.73 -6.58
CA ALA A 54 -1.00 -15.63 -5.15
C ALA A 54 -0.98 -16.99 -4.43
N GLN A 55 0.05 -17.23 -3.61
CA GLN A 55 0.28 -18.45 -2.85
C GLN A 55 0.17 -18.26 -1.33
N ARG A 56 0.44 -17.06 -0.79
CA ARG A 56 0.39 -16.80 0.66
C ARG A 56 -0.54 -15.64 1.03
N ARG A 57 -0.37 -14.48 0.39
CA ARG A 57 -1.11 -13.26 0.75
C ARG A 57 -1.36 -12.32 -0.41
N VAL A 58 -2.43 -11.55 -0.29
CA VAL A 58 -2.77 -10.38 -1.11
C VAL A 58 -3.14 -9.21 -0.21
N LEU A 59 -2.40 -8.10 -0.31
CA LEU A 59 -2.65 -6.87 0.44
C LEU A 59 -2.92 -5.73 -0.54
N LEU A 60 -4.14 -5.18 -0.55
CA LEU A 60 -4.55 -4.13 -1.49
C LEU A 60 -4.86 -2.82 -0.77
N ALA A 61 -4.27 -1.70 -1.20
CA ALA A 61 -4.45 -0.40 -0.55
C ALA A 61 -4.61 0.77 -1.54
N GLY A 62 -5.21 1.86 -1.05
CA GLY A 62 -5.28 3.15 -1.76
C GLY A 62 -6.45 3.30 -2.74
N TYR A 63 -7.29 2.28 -2.88
CA TYR A 63 -8.43 2.31 -3.81
C TYR A 63 -9.64 2.99 -3.17
N THR A 64 -10.26 3.92 -3.90
CA THR A 64 -11.60 4.44 -3.56
C THR A 64 -12.71 3.57 -4.13
N HIS A 65 -12.43 2.90 -5.25
CA HIS A 65 -13.25 1.89 -5.89
C HIS A 65 -12.36 0.74 -6.37
N VAL A 66 -12.73 -0.49 -6.03
CA VAL A 66 -12.06 -1.70 -6.53
C VAL A 66 -12.76 -2.14 -7.83
N PRO A 67 -12.03 -2.23 -8.97
CA PRO A 67 -12.60 -2.71 -10.22
C PRO A 67 -13.25 -4.11 -10.05
N PRO A 68 -14.37 -4.41 -10.72
CA PRO A 68 -15.06 -5.70 -10.56
C PRO A 68 -14.18 -6.93 -10.82
N ALA A 69 -13.32 -6.88 -11.84
CA ALA A 69 -12.38 -7.97 -12.15
C ALA A 69 -11.40 -8.22 -11.00
N VAL A 70 -10.79 -7.15 -10.47
CA VAL A 70 -9.91 -7.21 -9.29
C VAL A 70 -10.65 -7.73 -8.07
N ALA A 71 -11.87 -7.26 -7.81
CA ALA A 71 -12.69 -7.73 -6.69
C ALA A 71 -13.01 -9.24 -6.81
N SER A 72 -13.29 -9.72 -8.03
CA SER A 72 -13.49 -11.14 -8.31
C SER A 72 -12.23 -11.95 -8.05
N ALA A 73 -11.06 -11.48 -8.51
CA ALA A 73 -9.77 -12.13 -8.28
C ALA A 73 -9.42 -12.21 -6.78
N LEU A 74 -9.67 -11.14 -6.02
CA LEU A 74 -9.48 -11.12 -4.56
C LEU A 74 -10.37 -12.15 -3.85
N ARG A 75 -11.65 -12.25 -4.24
CA ARG A 75 -12.56 -13.27 -3.73
C ARG A 75 -12.06 -14.67 -4.06
N ALA A 76 -11.61 -14.90 -5.29
CA ALA A 76 -11.06 -16.19 -5.71
C ALA A 76 -9.82 -16.56 -4.88
N ALA A 77 -8.88 -15.63 -4.68
CA ALA A 77 -7.73 -15.84 -3.80
C ALA A 77 -8.17 -16.21 -2.37
N ARG A 78 -9.13 -15.48 -1.80
CA ARG A 78 -9.66 -15.78 -0.47
C ARG A 78 -10.26 -17.19 -0.39
N SER A 79 -10.99 -17.62 -1.42
CA SER A 79 -11.58 -18.97 -1.49
C SER A 79 -10.53 -20.09 -1.60
N ARG A 80 -9.34 -19.79 -2.14
CA ARG A 80 -8.18 -20.70 -2.13
C ARG A 80 -7.47 -20.77 -0.77
N GLY A 81 -7.93 -20.02 0.24
CA GLY A 81 -7.31 -19.94 1.57
C GLY A 81 -6.19 -18.92 1.70
N ILE A 82 -5.96 -18.10 0.65
CA ILE A 82 -4.96 -17.02 0.68
C ILE A 82 -5.38 -15.95 1.68
N GLU A 83 -4.42 -15.38 2.41
CA GLU A 83 -4.69 -14.23 3.27
C GLU A 83 -4.99 -13.01 2.40
N VAL A 84 -6.17 -12.42 2.56
CA VAL A 84 -6.55 -11.22 1.80
C VAL A 84 -6.95 -10.11 2.78
N ARG A 85 -6.27 -8.96 2.67
CA ARG A 85 -6.55 -7.74 3.44
C ARG A 85 -6.66 -6.55 2.50
N VAL A 86 -7.61 -5.68 2.78
CA VAL A 86 -7.92 -4.53 1.92
C VAL A 86 -8.03 -3.25 2.75
N VAL A 87 -7.37 -2.19 2.31
CA VAL A 87 -7.55 -0.82 2.80
C VAL A 87 -8.13 0.04 1.68
N LEU A 88 -9.38 0.47 1.85
CA LEU A 88 -10.01 1.39 0.92
C LEU A 88 -9.97 2.82 1.46
N VAL A 89 -9.90 3.78 0.56
CA VAL A 89 -10.01 5.21 0.90
C VAL A 89 -11.46 5.63 0.73
N ARG A 90 -12.01 6.34 1.72
CA ARG A 90 -13.37 6.87 1.64
C ARG A 90 -13.48 7.86 0.47
N SER A 91 -14.40 7.58 -0.45
CA SER A 91 -14.77 8.53 -1.50
C SER A 91 -15.57 9.70 -0.89
N PRO A 92 -15.23 10.97 -1.20
CA PRO A 92 -16.04 12.12 -0.81
C PRO A 92 -17.40 12.12 -1.53
N HIS A 93 -17.51 11.44 -2.67
CA HIS A 93 -18.76 11.22 -3.39
C HIS A 93 -19.41 9.93 -2.87
N ALA A 94 -20.04 10.04 -1.70
CA ALA A 94 -20.77 8.95 -1.04
C ALA A 94 -21.99 8.56 -1.89
N GLY A 95 -21.89 7.47 -2.65
CA GLY A 95 -22.98 7.00 -3.52
C GLY A 95 -22.53 6.03 -4.62
N ARG A 96 -21.23 6.03 -4.96
CA ARG A 96 -20.67 5.02 -5.87
C ARG A 96 -20.22 3.77 -5.09
N TYR A 97 -20.58 2.61 -5.63
CA TYR A 97 -20.11 1.30 -5.14
C TYR A 97 -18.57 1.31 -5.03
N SER A 98 -18.01 0.98 -3.87
CA SER A 98 -16.56 0.94 -3.65
C SER A 98 -15.96 -0.47 -3.79
N GLY A 99 -16.79 -1.51 -3.83
CA GLY A 99 -16.36 -2.90 -3.66
C GLY A 99 -16.37 -3.40 -2.21
N ALA A 100 -16.45 -2.50 -1.22
CA ALA A 100 -16.32 -2.86 0.20
C ALA A 100 -17.33 -3.91 0.67
N GLY A 101 -18.61 -3.73 0.34
CA GLY A 101 -19.68 -4.66 0.76
C GLY A 101 -19.51 -6.06 0.17
N TYR A 102 -19.15 -6.14 -1.11
CA TYR A 102 -18.91 -7.41 -1.82
C TYR A 102 -17.68 -8.16 -1.29
N LEU A 103 -16.60 -7.43 -0.97
CA LEU A 103 -15.40 -8.04 -0.40
C LEU A 103 -15.67 -8.52 1.03
N LYS A 104 -16.36 -7.72 1.85
CA LYS A 104 -16.76 -8.12 3.21
C LYS A 104 -17.67 -9.34 3.21
N SER A 105 -18.66 -9.42 2.32
CA SER A 105 -19.55 -10.59 2.21
C SER A 105 -18.80 -11.85 1.74
N SER A 106 -17.63 -11.69 1.13
CA SER A 106 -16.73 -12.79 0.74
C SER A 106 -15.76 -13.21 1.85
N GLY A 107 -15.91 -12.69 3.07
CA GLY A 107 -15.02 -13.01 4.20
C GLY A 107 -13.63 -12.39 4.09
N ILE A 108 -13.49 -11.31 3.30
CA ILE A 108 -12.28 -10.50 3.21
C ILE A 108 -12.37 -9.36 4.23
N ASP A 109 -11.27 -9.13 4.92
CA ASP A 109 -11.17 -8.03 5.87
C ASP A 109 -10.87 -6.71 5.14
N VAL A 110 -11.76 -5.74 5.32
CA VAL A 110 -11.75 -4.46 4.62
C VAL A 110 -11.80 -3.33 5.64
N ALA A 111 -10.68 -2.62 5.77
CA ALA A 111 -10.58 -1.36 6.50
C ALA A 111 -10.87 -0.17 5.58
N ILE A 112 -11.50 0.87 6.11
CA ILE A 112 -11.86 2.08 5.34
C ILE A 112 -11.19 3.29 6.00
N GLU A 113 -10.15 3.82 5.34
CA GLU A 113 -9.50 5.06 5.73
C GLU A 113 -10.42 6.24 5.45
N SER A 114 -10.63 7.10 6.45
CA SER A 114 -11.57 8.23 6.38
C SER A 114 -10.96 9.57 6.80
N ARG A 115 -9.69 9.57 7.24
CA ARG A 115 -8.95 10.79 7.53
C ARG A 115 -8.62 11.51 6.23
N HIS A 116 -8.81 12.82 6.24
CA HIS A 116 -8.46 13.72 5.15
C HIS A 116 -6.93 13.95 5.15
N GLY A 117 -6.17 12.90 4.89
CA GLY A 117 -4.72 12.97 4.66
C GLY A 117 -4.39 12.89 3.17
N ASP A 118 -3.10 13.01 2.84
CA ASP A 118 -2.60 12.85 1.48
C ASP A 118 -3.08 11.52 0.86
N PRO A 119 -3.35 11.49 -0.46
CA PRO A 119 -3.82 10.27 -1.11
C PRO A 119 -2.79 9.15 -0.94
N ALA A 120 -3.22 8.06 -0.29
CA ALA A 120 -2.41 6.86 -0.21
C ALA A 120 -2.15 6.33 -1.64
N PRO A 121 -0.92 5.90 -1.96
CA PRO A 121 -0.64 5.31 -3.27
C PRO A 121 -1.51 4.07 -3.46
N ARG A 122 -1.93 3.83 -4.71
CA ARG A 122 -2.64 2.60 -5.07
C ARG A 122 -1.63 1.51 -5.34
N PHE A 123 -1.72 0.44 -4.57
CA PHE A 123 -0.85 -0.70 -4.75
C PHE A 123 -1.51 -1.99 -4.30
N VAL A 124 -1.01 -3.09 -4.86
CA VAL A 124 -1.26 -4.43 -4.38
C VAL A 124 0.06 -5.13 -4.13
N ILE A 125 0.14 -5.85 -3.02
CA ILE A 125 1.24 -6.77 -2.72
C ILE A 125 0.68 -8.17 -2.90
N VAL A 126 1.35 -8.98 -3.72
CA VAL A 126 1.07 -10.41 -3.85
C VAL A 126 2.32 -11.17 -3.52
N ASP A 127 2.33 -11.84 -2.36
CA ASP A 127 3.50 -12.52 -1.82
C ASP A 127 4.75 -11.62 -1.74
N ASP A 128 5.69 -11.80 -2.68
CA ASP A 128 6.96 -11.07 -2.83
C ASP A 128 6.96 -10.16 -4.08
N SER A 129 5.79 -9.88 -4.62
CA SER A 129 5.58 -9.02 -5.79
C SER A 129 4.73 -7.81 -5.42
N VAL A 130 4.94 -6.69 -6.13
CA VAL A 130 4.20 -5.43 -5.92
C VAL A 130 3.71 -4.92 -7.26
N ALA A 131 2.44 -4.54 -7.36
CA ALA A 131 1.95 -3.72 -8.47
C ALA A 131 1.55 -2.33 -7.96
N LEU A 132 2.02 -1.29 -8.66
CA LEU A 132 1.76 0.11 -8.35
C LEU A 132 0.90 0.71 -9.45
N THR A 133 -0.26 1.20 -9.06
CA THR A 133 -1.20 1.87 -9.97
C THR A 133 -1.03 3.38 -9.85
N THR A 134 -0.76 4.06 -10.96
CA THR A 134 -0.86 5.51 -11.08
C THR A 134 -2.01 5.89 -11.99
N LEU A 135 -2.65 7.02 -11.70
CA LEU A 135 -3.71 7.59 -12.54
C LEU A 135 -3.23 8.92 -13.11
N SER A 136 -3.49 9.16 -14.39
CA SER A 136 -3.32 10.50 -14.95
C SER A 136 -4.42 11.44 -14.45
N GLU A 137 -4.01 12.66 -14.06
CA GLU A 137 -4.96 13.72 -13.74
C GLU A 137 -5.50 14.37 -15.02
N GLY A 138 -6.79 14.76 -15.01
CA GLY A 138 -7.33 15.71 -15.99
C GLY A 138 -8.00 15.16 -17.26
N ALA A 139 -8.28 13.85 -17.39
CA ALA A 139 -8.95 13.29 -18.58
C ALA A 139 -10.31 12.62 -18.27
N ALA A 140 -11.23 12.69 -19.26
CA ALA A 140 -12.58 12.10 -19.18
C ALA A 140 -12.59 10.57 -19.00
N ALA A 141 -11.45 9.91 -19.28
CA ALA A 141 -11.11 8.57 -18.82
C ALA A 141 -9.73 8.67 -18.15
N HIS A 142 -9.66 8.42 -16.83
CA HIS A 142 -8.38 8.47 -16.12
C HIS A 142 -7.52 7.32 -16.66
N ALA A 143 -6.44 7.63 -17.39
CA ALA A 143 -5.55 6.60 -17.90
C ALA A 143 -4.79 6.01 -16.71
N GLU A 144 -4.96 4.71 -16.52
CA GLU A 144 -4.26 3.92 -15.52
C GLU A 144 -2.94 3.39 -16.10
N THR A 145 -1.87 3.48 -15.31
CA THR A 145 -0.59 2.82 -15.55
C THR A 145 -0.30 1.91 -14.36
N VAL A 146 0.03 0.64 -14.63
CA VAL A 146 0.37 -0.35 -13.62
C VAL A 146 1.81 -0.78 -13.81
N ASN A 147 2.65 -0.54 -12.80
CA ASN A 147 4.03 -1.00 -12.76
C ASN A 147 4.11 -2.23 -11.84
N VAL A 148 4.50 -3.38 -12.39
CA VAL A 148 4.60 -4.64 -11.68
C VAL A 148 6.07 -4.98 -11.44
N PHE A 149 6.40 -5.27 -10.19
CA PHE A 149 7.70 -5.71 -9.72
C PHE A 149 7.53 -7.12 -9.17
N GLN A 150 7.94 -8.14 -9.94
CA GLN A 150 7.84 -9.52 -9.51
C GLN A 150 9.16 -9.99 -8.89
N ARG A 151 9.09 -10.91 -7.92
CA ARG A 151 10.27 -11.44 -7.19
C ARG A 151 11.11 -10.32 -6.56
N ALA A 152 10.42 -9.37 -5.90
CA ALA A 152 10.98 -8.20 -5.25
C ALA A 152 10.65 -8.21 -3.73
N PRO A 153 11.14 -9.17 -2.95
CA PRO A 153 10.73 -9.38 -1.56
C PRO A 153 11.02 -8.17 -0.65
N GLU A 154 12.13 -7.47 -0.86
CA GLU A 154 12.50 -6.29 -0.08
C GLU A 154 11.56 -5.11 -0.37
N LEU A 155 11.16 -4.94 -1.64
CA LEU A 155 10.17 -3.95 -2.04
C LEU A 155 8.79 -4.30 -1.44
N ALA A 156 8.38 -5.56 -1.55
CA ALA A 156 7.15 -6.06 -0.97
C ALA A 156 7.11 -5.85 0.56
N GLN A 157 8.23 -6.03 1.26
CA GLN A 157 8.35 -5.75 2.69
C GLN A 157 8.18 -4.27 3.01
N SER A 158 8.81 -3.37 2.24
CA SER A 158 8.66 -1.92 2.42
C SER A 158 7.20 -1.47 2.20
N TYR A 159 6.55 -1.96 1.15
CA TYR A 159 5.13 -1.69 0.92
C TYR A 159 4.24 -2.33 1.99
N ALA A 160 4.58 -3.51 2.52
CA ALA A 160 3.82 -4.15 3.59
C ALA A 160 3.86 -3.31 4.89
N GLN A 161 4.99 -2.69 5.22
CA GLN A 161 5.06 -1.76 6.36
C GLN A 161 4.12 -0.57 6.18
N SER A 162 4.08 -0.02 4.96
CA SER A 162 3.14 1.06 4.62
C SER A 162 1.69 0.60 4.67
N PHE A 163 1.39 -0.58 4.14
CA PHE A 163 0.07 -1.21 4.21
C PHE A 163 -0.41 -1.33 5.66
N TRP A 164 0.38 -1.92 6.54
CA TRP A 164 -0.02 -2.14 7.93
C TRP A 164 -0.18 -0.85 8.72
N ARG A 165 0.55 0.20 8.38
CA ARG A 165 0.33 1.54 8.93
C ARG A 165 -1.05 2.08 8.52
N LEU A 166 -1.39 2.01 7.23
CA LEU A 166 -2.69 2.43 6.71
C LEU A 166 -3.83 1.59 7.30
N TYR A 167 -3.63 0.27 7.38
CA TYR A 167 -4.63 -0.67 7.88
C TYR A 167 -4.97 -0.40 9.36
N ARG A 168 -3.96 -0.15 10.21
CA ARG A 168 -4.19 0.25 11.61
C ARG A 168 -4.87 1.61 11.74
N GLN A 169 -4.47 2.59 10.91
CA GLN A 169 -5.09 3.93 10.92
C GLN A 169 -6.57 3.89 10.53
N ALA A 170 -6.91 2.99 9.61
CA ALA A 170 -8.27 2.74 9.14
C ALA A 170 -9.11 1.84 10.08
N GLY A 171 -8.57 1.43 11.24
CA GLY A 171 -9.27 0.60 12.22
C GLY A 171 -9.45 -0.86 11.81
N GLY A 172 -8.55 -1.39 10.98
CA GLY A 172 -8.49 -2.82 10.66
C GLY A 172 -8.21 -3.70 11.89
N LEU A 173 -8.61 -4.97 11.80
CA LEU A 173 -8.60 -5.96 12.90
C LEU A 173 -7.22 -6.61 13.14
#